data_AF-A0A3E0IPE8-F1
#
_entry.id   AF-A0A3E0IPE8-F1
#
_cell.length_a   1.000
_cell.length_b   1.000
_cell.length_c   1.000
_cell.angle_alpha   90.00
_cell.angle_beta   90.00
_cell.angle_gamma   90.00
#
_symmetry.space_group_name_H-M   'P 1'
#
loop_
_entity.id
_entity.type
_entity.pdbx_description
1 polymer ?
#
loop_
_entity_poly.entity_id
_entity_poly.type
_entity_poly.pdbx_seq_one_letter_code
_entity_poly.pdbx_strand_id
1 'polypeptide(L)' 'MVGQINLFDDVLKEDERFVIVVQSFENNAGQILKRTLREYNSLTREQMHHLYQHLKELYLETEFE' A
#
# COMPACT_ATOMS: atom_id res chain seq x y z
N MET A 1 -37.63 -25.64 -4.50
CA MET A 1 -36.37 -25.38 -5.23
C MET A 1 -35.86 -24.03 -4.74
N VAL A 2 -35.01 -24.07 -3.72
CA VAL A 2 -33.56 -23.80 -3.78
C VAL A 2 -33.28 -22.37 -4.23
N GLY A 3 -32.75 -21.60 -3.30
CA GLY A 3 -32.18 -20.28 -3.54
C GLY A 3 -31.63 -19.70 -2.25
N GLN A 4 -30.96 -20.54 -1.44
CA GLN A 4 -30.09 -20.01 -0.39
C GLN A 4 -29.03 -19.20 -1.11
N ILE A 5 -29.16 -17.89 -1.09
CA ILE A 5 -28.11 -17.00 -1.59
C ILE A 5 -26.98 -17.18 -0.57
N ASN A 6 -26.00 -18.00 -0.92
CA ASN A 6 -24.79 -18.18 -0.12
C ASN A 6 -24.08 -16.82 -0.09
N LEU A 7 -24.32 -16.05 0.96
CA LEU A 7 -23.62 -14.79 1.25
C LEU A 7 -22.10 -15.01 1.42
N PHE A 8 -21.67 -16.27 1.50
CA PHE A 8 -20.27 -16.67 1.55
C PHE A 8 -19.55 -16.58 0.20
N ASP A 9 -20.26 -16.65 -0.94
CA ASP A 9 -19.65 -16.56 -2.27
C ASP A 9 -19.21 -15.13 -2.64
N ASP A 10 -19.79 -14.10 -2.01
CA ASP A 10 -19.41 -12.68 -2.22
C ASP A 10 -18.21 -12.24 -1.35
N VAL A 11 -17.78 -13.07 -0.40
CA VAL A 11 -16.81 -12.70 0.65
C VAL A 11 -15.38 -13.14 0.32
N LEU A 12 -15.19 -14.16 -0.53
CA LEU A 12 -13.88 -14.52 -1.05
C LEU A 12 -13.56 -13.67 -2.28
N LYS A 13 -13.26 -12.39 -2.06
CA LYS A 13 -12.58 -11.57 -3.08
C LYS A 13 -11.16 -12.09 -3.22
N GLU A 14 -10.98 -13.13 -4.04
CA GLU A 14 -9.66 -13.72 -4.34
C GLU A 14 -8.67 -12.70 -4.93
N ASP A 15 -9.18 -11.58 -5.45
CA ASP A 15 -8.38 -10.47 -5.98
C ASP A 15 -8.24 -9.30 -4.99
N GLU A 16 -7.72 -9.56 -3.78
CA GLU A 16 -7.27 -8.48 -2.91
C GLU A 16 -6.14 -7.70 -3.60
N ARG A 17 -6.44 -6.46 -4.02
CA ARG A 17 -5.47 -5.55 -4.60
C ARG A 17 -4.95 -4.59 -3.54
N PHE A 18 -3.63 -4.48 -3.47
CA PHE A 18 -2.94 -3.64 -2.52
C PHE A 18 -2.35 -2.41 -3.22
N VAL A 19 -2.24 -1.33 -2.45
CA VAL A 19 -1.62 -0.08 -2.86
C VAL A 19 -0.58 0.32 -1.82
N ILE A 20 0.64 0.66 -2.28
CA ILE A 20 1.69 1.25 -1.44
C ILE A 20 1.90 2.69 -1.87
N VAL A 21 1.76 3.62 -0.92
CA VAL A 21 2.03 5.05 -1.12
C VAL A 21 3.22 5.46 -0.25
N VAL A 22 4.26 5.99 -0.88
CA VAL A 22 5.43 6.55 -0.20
C VAL A 22 5.27 8.05 -0.11
N GLN A 23 5.39 8.62 1.09
CA GLN A 23 5.20 10.04 1.35
C GLN A 23 6.37 10.64 2.14
N SER A 24 6.81 11.82 1.72
CA SER A 24 7.70 12.69 2.50
C SER A 24 6.86 13.59 3.40
N PHE A 25 7.37 13.82 4.61
CA PHE A 25 6.82 14.79 5.55
C PHE A 25 7.89 15.84 5.82
N GLU A 26 7.65 17.06 5.36
CA GLU A 26 8.56 18.18 5.54
C GLU A 26 7.94 19.19 6.51
N ASN A 27 8.69 19.61 7.52
CA ASN A 27 8.26 20.69 8.40
C ASN A 27 8.81 22.01 7.84
N ASN A 28 7.92 22.82 7.25
CA ASN A 28 8.27 24.14 6.77
C ASN A 28 7.57 25.20 7.64
N ALA A 29 8.37 25.94 8.42
CA ALA A 29 7.91 27.03 9.28
C ALA A 29 6.73 26.66 10.22
N GLY A 30 6.71 25.42 10.75
CA GLY A 30 5.65 24.92 11.63
C GLY A 30 4.46 24.30 10.91
N GLN A 31 4.48 24.23 9.58
CA GLN A 31 3.49 23.51 8.78
C GLN A 31 4.06 22.18 8.31
N ILE A 32 3.32 21.10 8.56
CA ILE A 32 3.65 19.76 8.05
C ILE A 32 3.14 19.68 6.61
N LEU A 33 4.06 19.72 5.65
CA LEU A 33 3.79 19.49 4.24
C LEU A 33 3.93 18.00 3.95
N LYS A 34 2.86 17.39 3.43
CA LYS A 34 2.86 16.01 2.97
C LYS A 34 3.05 15.98 1.46
N ARG A 35 4.09 15.31 0.98
CA ARG A 35 4.34 15.13 -0.44
C ARG A 35 4.38 13.66 -0.78
N THR A 36 3.47 13.21 -1.65
CA THR A 36 3.54 11.84 -2.20
C THR A 36 4.75 11.75 -3.14
N LEU A 37 5.66 10.82 -2.85
CA LEU A 37 6.86 10.58 -3.63
C LEU A 37 6.61 9.53 -4.70
N ARG A 38 5.93 8.42 -4.35
CA ARG A 38 5.62 7.31 -5.25
C ARG A 38 4.34 6.61 -4.84
N GLU A 39 3.66 6.03 -5.81
CA GLU A 39 2.44 5.24 -5.62
C GLU A 39 2.53 3.98 -6.47
N TYR A 40 2.30 2.83 -5.84
CA TYR A 40 2.33 1.52 -6.48
C TYR A 40 0.98 0.86 -6.28
N ASN A 41 0.22 0.76 -7.38
CA ASN A 41 -1.16 0.28 -7.37
C ASN A 41 -1.26 -1.18 -7.83
N SER A 42 -2.42 -1.79 -7.56
CA SER A 42 -2.82 -3.09 -8.11
C SER A 42 -1.86 -4.24 -7.79
N LEU A 43 -1.21 -4.20 -6.63
CA LEU A 43 -0.27 -5.22 -6.18
C LEU A 43 -1.02 -6.44 -5.67
N THR A 44 -0.49 -7.64 -5.93
CA THR A 44 -0.88 -8.82 -5.16
C THR A 44 -0.29 -8.75 -3.75
N ARG A 45 -0.79 -9.56 -2.82
CA ARG A 45 -0.27 -9.60 -1.44
C ARG A 45 1.23 -9.89 -1.37
N GLU A 46 1.71 -10.82 -2.21
CA GLU A 46 3.14 -11.17 -2.29
C GLU A 46 3.96 -9.99 -2.83
N GLN A 47 3.54 -9.39 -3.95
CA GLN A 47 4.21 -8.21 -4.52
C GLN A 47 4.26 -7.03 -3.55
N MET A 48 3.16 -6.80 -2.82
CA MET A 48 3.09 -5.79 -1.77
C MET A 48 4.13 -6.07 -0.68
N HIS A 49 4.22 -7.31 -0.18
CA HIS A 49 5.15 -7.66 0.88
C HIS A 49 6.61 -7.46 0.45
N HIS A 50 6.98 -7.95 -0.73
CA HIS A 50 8.34 -7.77 -1.27
C HIS A 50 8.68 -6.31 -1.51
N LEU A 51 7.76 -5.55 -2.12
CA LEU A 51 7.95 -4.13 -2.38
C LEU A 51 8.08 -3.34 -1.07
N TYR A 52 7.28 -3.67 -0.06
CA TYR A 52 7.38 -3.05 1.26
C TYR A 52 8.75 -3.28 1.91
N GLN A 53 9.27 -4.51 1.91
CA GLN A 53 10.59 -4.79 2.48
C GLN A 53 11.69 -4.01 1.75
N HIS A 54 11.65 -4.03 0.41
CA HIS A 54 12.63 -3.31 -0.41
C HIS A 54 12.59 -1.80 -0.16
N LEU A 55 11.40 -1.19 -0.14
CA LEU A 55 11.26 0.23 0.15
C LEU A 55 11.71 0.54 1.58
N LYS A 56 11.39 -0.30 2.56
CA LYS A 56 11.83 -0.11 3.94
C LYS A 56 13.35 -0.10 4.04
N GLU A 57 14.05 -1.06 3.42
CA GLU A 57 15.51 -1.10 3.39
C GLU A 57 16.08 0.13 2.69
N LEU A 58 15.59 0.44 1.49
CA LEU A 58 16.02 1.60 0.71
C LEU A 58 15.89 2.90 1.52
N TYR A 59 14.73 3.15 2.13
CA TYR A 59 14.48 4.39 2.86
C TYR A 59 15.11 4.45 4.26
N LEU A 60 15.54 3.31 4.81
CA LEU A 60 16.20 3.23 6.12
C LEU A 60 17.73 3.30 6.02
N GLU A 61 18.29 2.82 4.91
CA GLU A 61 19.74 2.82 4.65
C GLU A 61 20.20 4.03 3.83
N THR A 62 19.30 4.69 3.11
CA THR A 62 19.65 5.87 2.31
C THR A 62 19.45 7.14 3.13
N GLU A 63 20.52 7.89 3.37
CA GLU A 63 20.41 9.30 3.76
C GLU A 63 19.92 10.09 2.54
N PHE A 64 18.69 10.62 2.61
CA PHE A 64 18.17 11.51 1.57
C PHE A 64 18.62 12.94 1.92
N GLU A 65 19.48 13.54 1.08
CA GLU A 65 19.87 14.96 1.14
C GLU A 65 18.71 15.92 0.82
#